data_AF-A0A7V0MFT9-F1
#
_entry.id   AF-A0A7V0MFT9-F1
#
_cell.length_a   1.000
_cell.length_b   1.000
_cell.length_c   1.000
_cell.angle_alpha   90.00
_cell.angle_beta   90.00
_cell.angle_gamma   90.00
#
_symmetry.space_group_name_H-M   'P 1'
#
loop_
_entity.id
_entity.type
_entity.pdbx_description
1 polymer ?
#
loop_
_entity_poly.entity_id
_entity_poly.type
_entity_poly.pdbx_seq_one_letter_code
_entity_poly.pdbx_strand_id
1 'polypeptide(L)'
;MNIRIDCPQCGGKIDFDEKSFVIRCDFCGSTLHLAGKNHICHFRLKPKWTQRRATHYLSELLRKKFGENVKLLKLKLLYAPYWRIHGTVFRWIFGKKLVKAVQSSPFGSYKEDTKKLQTKLLDLSFPAFQGLSFGLQSLGVRTSALPLLIFGNVPNEPDTFFVKTNTSFQDAVKYMKAFANVGLEVIDINAELDDTQEVGEQYSIVYVPFWLIQVLTEDKKEVLVVEAISHSTLKKLTGAEIGNLKKLLLKPNDSTSLPVLKFIPFKCPECGWELPFHPYNSVHICKTCARGWFEYGGKFHRVNYRLAEPPAK
;
A
#
# COMPACT_ATOMS: atom_id res chain seq x y z
N MET A 1 2.59 6.27 10.98
CA MET A 1 1.34 6.32 10.18
C MET A 1 0.44 5.23 10.72
N ASN A 2 -0.74 5.56 11.24
CA ASN A 2 -1.37 4.70 12.26
C ASN A 2 -2.45 3.80 11.66
N ILE A 3 -2.22 2.49 11.74
CA ILE A 3 -3.25 1.46 11.60
C ILE A 3 -3.89 1.27 12.98
N ARG A 4 -5.23 1.14 13.01
CA ARG A 4 -5.98 0.85 14.23
C ARG A 4 -6.65 -0.52 14.16
N ILE A 5 -6.46 -1.32 15.20
CA ILE A 5 -7.11 -2.63 15.36
C ILE A 5 -7.65 -2.84 16.77
N ASP A 6 -8.46 -3.89 16.93
CA ASP A 6 -8.85 -4.44 18.22
C ASP A 6 -7.94 -5.62 18.57
N CYS A 7 -7.40 -5.62 19.79
CA CYS A 7 -6.60 -6.72 20.30
C CYS A 7 -7.44 -8.01 20.31
N PRO A 8 -7.01 -9.10 19.64
CA PRO A 8 -7.75 -10.35 19.63
C PRO A 8 -7.81 -11.05 21.00
N GLN A 9 -6.98 -10.63 21.97
CA GLN A 9 -6.93 -11.23 23.30
C GLN A 9 -7.81 -10.49 24.32
N CYS A 10 -7.85 -9.15 24.31
CA CYS A 10 -8.58 -8.37 25.31
C CYS A 10 -9.56 -7.32 24.74
N GLY A 11 -9.62 -7.14 23.42
CA GLY A 11 -10.46 -6.12 22.78
C GLY A 11 -9.95 -4.68 22.88
N GLY A 12 -8.80 -4.44 23.52
CA GLY A 12 -8.17 -3.12 23.60
C GLY A 12 -7.75 -2.57 22.24
N LYS A 13 -7.86 -1.26 22.04
CA LYS A 13 -7.51 -0.59 20.77
C LYS A 13 -5.99 -0.48 20.62
N ILE A 14 -5.42 -1.07 19.57
CA ILE A 14 -3.98 -0.98 19.29
C ILE A 14 -3.78 -0.09 18.06
N ASP A 15 -3.01 0.97 18.22
CA ASP A 15 -2.52 1.81 17.14
C ASP A 15 -1.04 1.45 16.85
N PHE A 16 -0.70 1.19 15.58
CA PHE A 16 0.67 0.82 15.21
C PHE A 16 1.03 1.32 13.81
N ASP A 17 2.33 1.33 13.48
CA ASP A 17 2.80 1.77 12.17
C ASP A 17 2.61 0.69 11.10
N GLU A 18 2.19 1.05 9.88
CA GLU A 18 2.03 0.07 8.78
C GLU A 18 3.25 -0.80 8.53
N LYS A 19 4.45 -0.28 8.81
CA LYS A 19 5.68 -1.04 8.62
C LYS A 19 5.92 -2.10 9.70
N SER A 20 5.11 -2.13 10.75
CA SER A 20 5.27 -3.08 11.85
C SER A 20 4.75 -4.45 11.42
N PHE A 21 5.58 -5.48 11.53
CA PHE A 21 5.18 -6.88 11.46
C PHE A 21 4.77 -7.43 12.83
N VAL A 22 5.23 -6.80 13.92
CA VAL A 22 4.94 -7.20 15.29
C VAL A 22 4.39 -6.03 16.07
N ILE A 23 3.34 -6.29 16.84
CA ILE A 23 2.66 -5.30 17.68
C ILE A 23 2.59 -5.81 19.12
N ARG A 24 2.53 -4.87 20.06
CA ARG A 24 2.31 -5.16 21.48
C ARG A 24 1.08 -4.41 21.95
N CYS A 25 0.21 -5.11 22.68
CA CYS A 25 -0.98 -4.51 23.26
C CYS A 25 -0.63 -3.82 24.59
N ASP A 26 -0.87 -2.52 24.69
CA ASP A 26 -0.63 -1.77 25.93
C ASP A 26 -1.63 -2.12 27.05
N PHE A 27 -2.74 -2.81 26.72
CA PHE A 27 -3.77 -3.18 27.70
C PHE A 27 -3.50 -4.51 28.39
N CYS A 28 -3.19 -5.57 27.63
CA CYS A 28 -2.98 -6.92 28.18
C CYS A 28 -1.53 -7.42 28.06
N GLY A 29 -0.63 -6.63 27.46
CA GLY A 29 0.77 -7.00 27.27
C GLY A 29 1.03 -8.04 26.17
N SER A 30 0.00 -8.54 25.48
CA SER A 30 0.15 -9.54 24.44
C SER A 30 1.00 -9.02 23.27
N THR A 31 2.02 -9.77 22.86
CA THR A 31 2.79 -9.51 21.64
C THR A 31 2.32 -10.41 20.51
N LEU A 32 1.97 -9.81 19.38
CA LEU A 32 1.33 -10.48 18.24
C LEU A 32 2.09 -10.14 16.97
N HIS A 33 2.31 -11.15 16.13
CA HIS A 33 2.79 -10.92 14.77
C HIS A 33 1.61 -10.84 13.81
N LEU A 34 1.67 -9.89 12.90
CA LEU A 34 0.70 -9.65 11.85
C LEU A 34 0.97 -10.59 10.68
N ALA A 35 -0.01 -11.41 10.31
CA ALA A 35 0.11 -12.35 9.20
C ALA A 35 -0.92 -12.03 8.11
N GLY A 36 -0.43 -11.48 7.00
CA GLY A 36 -1.21 -11.25 5.79
C GLY A 36 -1.35 -12.50 4.91
N LYS A 37 -2.22 -12.45 3.91
CA LYS A 37 -2.29 -13.50 2.89
C LYS A 37 -1.03 -13.43 2.04
N ASN A 38 -0.20 -14.48 2.08
CA ASN A 38 1.12 -14.49 1.44
C ASN A 38 1.96 -13.25 1.84
N HIS A 39 1.94 -12.87 3.13
CA HIS A 39 2.54 -11.66 3.72
C HIS A 39 1.99 -10.31 3.27
N ILE A 40 1.03 -10.31 2.34
CA ILE A 40 0.45 -9.07 1.86
C ILE A 40 -0.68 -8.69 2.81
N CYS A 41 -0.45 -7.62 3.56
CA CYS A 41 -1.46 -7.04 4.42
C CYS A 41 -2.47 -6.25 3.57
N HIS A 42 -3.73 -6.34 3.97
CA HIS A 42 -4.82 -5.66 3.27
C HIS A 42 -5.52 -4.72 4.23
N PHE A 43 -5.64 -3.46 3.79
CA PHE A 43 -6.23 -2.37 4.54
C PHE A 43 -7.32 -1.68 3.74
N ARG A 44 -8.09 -0.82 4.38
CA ARG A 44 -9.08 0.04 3.76
C ARG A 44 -9.08 1.42 4.37
N LEU A 45 -9.49 2.40 3.58
CA LEU A 45 -9.80 3.74 4.06
C LEU A 45 -11.29 3.85 4.36
N LYS A 46 -11.69 4.68 5.33
CA LYS A 46 -13.10 4.93 5.61
C LYS A 46 -13.64 6.00 4.64
N PRO A 47 -14.87 5.86 4.09
CA PRO A 47 -15.50 6.96 3.38
C PRO A 47 -15.66 8.16 4.32
N LYS A 48 -15.50 9.37 3.79
CA LYS A 48 -15.64 10.61 4.54
C LYS A 48 -17.05 10.78 5.10
N TRP A 49 -18.05 10.31 4.36
CA TRP A 49 -19.46 10.46 4.72
C TRP A 49 -20.19 9.13 4.75
N THR A 50 -21.29 9.09 5.52
CA THR A 50 -22.27 8.03 5.42
C THR A 50 -23.02 8.13 4.09
N GLN A 51 -23.64 7.02 3.65
CA GLN A 51 -24.43 7.01 2.42
C GLN A 51 -25.52 8.09 2.40
N ARG A 52 -26.23 8.32 3.52
CA ARG A 52 -27.25 9.39 3.64
C ARG A 52 -26.68 10.78 3.34
N ARG A 53 -25.53 11.12 3.95
CA ARG A 53 -24.89 12.43 3.75
C ARG A 53 -24.29 12.55 2.35
N ALA A 54 -23.74 11.46 1.82
CA ALA A 54 -23.24 11.39 0.46
C ALA A 54 -24.35 11.60 -0.57
N THR A 55 -25.52 10.97 -0.41
CA THR A 55 -26.68 11.17 -1.30
C THR A 55 -27.05 12.64 -1.40
N HIS A 56 -27.20 13.32 -0.25
CA HIS A 56 -27.56 14.74 -0.23
C HIS A 56 -26.54 15.61 -0.96
N TYR A 57 -25.24 15.47 -0.64
CA TYR A 57 -24.19 16.27 -1.26
C TYR A 57 -24.00 15.97 -2.75
N LEU A 58 -24.01 14.68 -3.13
CA LEU A 58 -23.79 14.28 -4.52
C LEU A 58 -24.95 14.70 -5.41
N SER A 59 -26.20 14.66 -4.93
CA SER A 59 -27.34 15.19 -5.69
C SER A 59 -27.14 16.67 -6.04
N GLU A 60 -26.69 17.49 -5.08
CA GLU A 60 -26.39 18.91 -5.31
C GLU A 60 -25.21 19.11 -6.28
N LEU A 61 -24.13 18.34 -6.11
CA LEU A 61 -22.97 18.40 -7.01
C LEU A 61 -23.35 18.00 -8.45
N LEU A 62 -24.21 17.00 -8.61
CA LEU A 62 -24.69 16.55 -9.91
C LEU A 62 -25.58 17.60 -10.57
N ARG A 63 -26.52 18.22 -9.84
CA ARG A 63 -27.37 19.31 -10.38
C ARG A 63 -26.53 20.46 -10.88
N LYS A 64 -25.48 20.84 -10.14
CA LYS A 64 -24.53 21.89 -10.57
C LYS A 64 -23.77 21.53 -11.86
N LYS A 65 -23.45 20.25 -12.07
CA LYS A 65 -22.63 19.80 -13.21
C LYS A 65 -23.44 19.44 -14.46
N PHE A 66 -24.62 18.85 -14.26
CA PHE A 66 -25.45 18.26 -15.32
C PHE A 66 -26.82 18.95 -15.46
N GLY A 67 -27.09 19.99 -14.69
CA GLY A 67 -28.36 20.72 -14.69
C GLY A 67 -29.42 20.09 -13.78
N GLU A 68 -30.54 20.80 -13.64
CA GLU A 68 -31.64 20.48 -12.71
C GLU A 68 -32.37 19.16 -13.00
N ASN A 69 -32.30 18.68 -14.24
CA ASN A 69 -33.03 17.49 -14.67
C ASN A 69 -32.34 16.17 -14.29
N VAL A 70 -31.14 16.21 -13.70
CA VAL A 70 -30.42 15.00 -13.28
C VAL A 70 -31.09 14.39 -12.04
N LYS A 71 -31.45 13.11 -12.15
CA LYS A 71 -32.00 12.35 -11.01
C LYS A 71 -31.01 11.29 -10.55
N LEU A 72 -30.61 11.35 -9.29
CA LEU A 72 -29.86 10.26 -8.64
C LEU A 72 -30.82 9.10 -8.37
N LEU A 73 -30.63 7.99 -9.09
CA LEU A 73 -31.47 6.79 -8.97
C LEU A 73 -30.97 5.85 -7.88
N LYS A 74 -29.66 5.62 -7.81
CA LYS A 74 -29.05 4.71 -6.84
C LYS A 74 -27.65 5.17 -6.45
N LEU A 75 -27.32 5.03 -5.18
CA LEU A 75 -25.98 5.25 -4.62
C LEU A 75 -25.51 3.97 -3.93
N LYS A 76 -24.33 3.48 -4.29
CA LYS A 76 -23.68 2.30 -3.69
C LYS A 76 -22.26 2.63 -3.26
N LEU A 77 -21.76 1.94 -2.23
CA LEU A 77 -20.36 2.05 -1.82
C LEU A 77 -19.54 0.97 -2.53
N LEU A 78 -18.44 1.36 -3.14
CA LEU A 78 -17.53 0.47 -3.86
C LEU A 78 -16.10 0.68 -3.35
N TYR A 79 -15.44 -0.39 -2.93
CA TYR A 79 -14.06 -0.37 -2.53
C TYR A 79 -13.16 -0.89 -3.65
N ALA A 80 -12.19 -0.09 -4.09
CA ALA A 80 -11.27 -0.44 -5.15
C ALA A 80 -9.85 -0.65 -4.60
N PRO A 81 -9.17 -1.77 -4.90
CA PRO A 81 -7.86 -2.08 -4.35
C PRO A 81 -6.74 -1.34 -5.08
N TYR A 82 -5.78 -0.84 -4.32
CA TYR A 82 -4.54 -0.24 -4.81
C TYR A 82 -3.37 -0.99 -4.19
N TRP A 83 -2.37 -1.33 -5.00
CA TRP A 83 -1.07 -1.68 -4.46
C TRP A 83 -0.48 -0.46 -3.78
N ARG A 84 0.14 -0.69 -2.63
CA ARG A 84 1.01 0.27 -1.96
C ARG A 84 2.33 -0.42 -1.64
N ILE A 85 3.42 0.29 -1.91
CA ILE A 85 4.77 -0.23 -1.78
C ILE A 85 5.62 0.78 -1.05
N HIS A 86 6.16 0.37 0.09
CA HIS A 86 7.14 1.14 0.85
C HIS A 86 8.51 0.54 0.72
N GLY A 87 9.55 1.34 0.89
CA GLY A 87 10.93 0.86 0.98
C GLY A 87 11.90 2.02 0.97
N THR A 88 13.18 1.69 0.78
CA THR A 88 14.22 2.67 0.48
C THR A 88 14.91 2.25 -0.81
N VAL A 89 15.08 3.18 -1.74
CA VAL A 89 15.89 2.95 -2.94
C VAL A 89 17.30 3.47 -2.66
N PHE A 90 18.28 2.63 -2.93
CA PHE A 90 19.70 2.98 -2.97
C PHE A 90 20.17 2.83 -4.41
N ARG A 91 20.76 3.89 -4.96
CA ARG A 91 21.38 3.85 -6.28
C ARG A 91 22.85 4.20 -6.15
N TRP A 92 23.70 3.24 -6.45
CA TRP A 92 25.13 3.38 -6.49
C TRP A 92 25.58 3.67 -7.92
N ILE A 93 26.33 4.76 -8.08
CA ILE A 93 26.95 5.11 -9.34
C ILE A 93 28.45 5.23 -9.12
N PHE A 94 29.20 4.42 -9.85
CA PHE A 94 30.65 4.47 -9.93
C PHE A 94 31.03 4.80 -11.36
N GLY A 95 31.97 5.70 -11.54
CA GLY A 95 32.47 6.04 -12.86
C GLY A 95 33.31 7.29 -12.84
N LYS A 96 33.36 7.99 -13.97
CA LYS A 96 34.27 9.14 -14.14
C LYS A 96 33.49 10.42 -14.40
N LYS A 97 33.81 11.45 -13.63
CA LYS A 97 33.29 12.80 -13.84
C LYS A 97 34.34 13.66 -14.54
N LEU A 98 33.93 14.41 -15.56
CA LEU A 98 34.81 15.38 -16.19
C LEU A 98 34.88 16.64 -15.31
N VAL A 99 36.05 16.92 -14.77
CA VAL A 99 36.34 18.17 -14.05
C VAL A 99 36.90 19.16 -15.06
N LYS A 100 36.13 20.21 -15.36
CA LYS A 100 36.58 21.30 -16.24
C LYS A 100 37.62 22.14 -15.51
N ALA A 101 38.73 22.46 -16.18
CA ALA A 101 39.73 23.35 -15.63
C ALA A 101 39.14 24.73 -15.36
N VAL A 102 39.44 25.29 -14.18
CA VAL A 102 39.21 26.72 -13.91
C VAL A 102 40.29 27.49 -14.66
N GLN A 103 39.96 28.67 -15.21
CA GLN A 103 40.86 29.48 -16.05
C GLN A 103 42.24 29.78 -15.43
N SER A 104 42.39 29.62 -14.12
CA SER A 104 43.63 29.84 -13.36
C SER A 104 44.41 28.56 -12.99
N SER A 105 43.94 27.36 -13.37
CA SER A 105 44.63 26.10 -13.07
C SER A 105 45.65 25.73 -14.16
N PRO A 106 46.90 25.39 -13.81
CA PRO A 106 47.88 24.86 -14.77
C PRO A 106 47.53 23.45 -15.27
N PHE A 107 46.57 22.78 -14.62
CA PHE A 107 46.07 21.47 -15.02
C PHE A 107 44.81 21.64 -15.89
N GLY A 108 44.85 21.06 -17.10
CA GLY A 108 43.71 20.98 -18.02
C GLY A 108 42.54 20.16 -17.45
N SER A 109 41.46 20.01 -18.23
CA SER A 109 40.32 19.18 -17.79
C SER A 109 40.75 17.73 -17.60
N TYR A 110 40.34 17.10 -16.50
CA TYR A 110 40.68 15.72 -16.18
C TYR A 110 39.44 14.92 -15.80
N LYS A 111 39.58 13.59 -15.82
CA LYS A 111 38.55 12.66 -15.37
C LYS A 111 38.89 12.21 -13.96
N GLU A 112 37.97 12.39 -13.04
CA GLU A 112 38.12 11.97 -11.65
C GLU A 112 37.19 10.78 -11.38
N ASP A 113 37.73 9.75 -10.73
CA ASP A 113 36.93 8.64 -10.25
C ASP A 113 35.93 9.13 -9.20
N THR A 114 34.66 8.88 -9.46
CA THR A 114 33.55 9.39 -8.65
C THR A 114 32.69 8.22 -8.19
N LYS A 115 32.41 8.20 -6.89
CA LYS A 115 31.41 7.33 -6.26
C LYS A 115 30.28 8.19 -5.73
N LYS A 116 29.06 7.99 -6.25
CA LYS A 116 27.87 8.68 -5.77
C LYS A 116 26.82 7.67 -5.29
N LEU A 117 26.34 7.88 -4.08
CA LEU A 117 25.17 7.20 -3.54
C LEU A 117 23.99 8.17 -3.60
N GLN A 118 22.93 7.77 -4.29
CA GLN A 118 21.63 8.42 -4.17
C GLN A 118 20.71 7.56 -3.32
N THR A 119 19.93 8.20 -2.47
CA THR A 119 18.92 7.51 -1.66
C THR A 119 17.60 8.25 -1.75
N LYS A 120 16.50 7.50 -1.73
CA LYS A 120 15.18 8.06 -1.53
C LYS A 120 14.27 7.08 -0.80
N LEU A 121 13.26 7.63 -0.14
CA LEU A 121 12.13 6.83 0.32
C LEU A 121 11.29 6.42 -0.89
N LEU A 122 10.89 5.15 -0.91
CA LEU A 122 9.88 4.64 -1.84
C LEU A 122 8.54 4.65 -1.12
N ASP A 123 7.57 5.38 -1.65
CA ASP A 123 6.14 5.24 -1.35
C ASP A 123 5.38 5.33 -2.68
N LEU A 124 5.10 4.16 -3.25
CA LEU A 124 4.45 4.02 -4.54
C LEU A 124 3.06 3.42 -4.34
N SER A 125 2.06 3.96 -5.02
CA SER A 125 0.74 3.34 -5.06
C SER A 125 0.05 3.50 -6.40
N PHE A 126 -0.67 2.45 -6.82
CA PHE A 126 -1.34 2.36 -8.12
C PHE A 126 -2.48 1.32 -8.09
N PRO A 127 -3.46 1.36 -9.01
CA PRO A 127 -4.57 0.42 -9.03
C PRO A 127 -4.12 -1.04 -9.09
N ALA A 128 -4.68 -1.90 -8.23
CA ALA A 128 -4.48 -3.35 -8.27
C ALA A 128 -5.48 -4.05 -9.21
N PHE A 129 -6.07 -3.28 -10.14
CA PHE A 129 -7.02 -3.74 -11.12
C PHE A 129 -6.75 -3.10 -12.50
N GLN A 130 -7.09 -3.82 -13.56
CA GLN A 130 -6.96 -3.40 -14.96
C GLN A 130 -8.31 -3.46 -15.69
N GLY A 131 -8.42 -2.74 -16.81
CA GLY A 131 -9.65 -2.67 -17.61
C GLY A 131 -10.75 -1.78 -17.02
N LEU A 132 -10.43 -1.04 -15.95
CA LEU A 132 -11.26 -0.05 -15.28
C LEU A 132 -10.40 1.16 -14.94
N SER A 133 -10.99 2.35 -14.94
CA SER A 133 -10.35 3.52 -14.36
C SER A 133 -11.39 4.33 -13.58
N PHE A 134 -11.06 4.70 -12.33
CA PHE A 134 -11.92 5.54 -11.49
C PHE A 134 -11.39 6.98 -11.36
N GLY A 135 -10.43 7.34 -12.20
CA GLY A 135 -9.79 8.67 -12.21
C GLY A 135 -8.73 8.88 -11.13
N LEU A 136 -8.56 7.95 -10.18
CA LEU A 136 -7.52 7.99 -9.15
C LEU A 136 -6.38 7.03 -9.52
N GLN A 137 -5.22 7.56 -9.90
CA GLN A 137 -4.06 6.76 -10.35
C GLN A 137 -3.08 6.44 -9.22
N SER A 138 -3.09 7.21 -8.14
CA SER A 138 -2.24 7.00 -6.96
C SER A 138 -3.01 7.46 -5.72
N LEU A 139 -2.66 6.88 -4.57
CA LEU A 139 -3.24 7.29 -3.29
C LEU A 139 -2.66 8.63 -2.81
N GLY A 140 -1.49 9.03 -3.34
CA GLY A 140 -0.77 10.21 -2.87
C GLY A 140 -0.55 10.16 -1.36
N VAL A 141 -0.78 11.29 -0.68
CA VAL A 141 -0.57 11.40 0.78
C VAL A 141 -1.71 10.83 1.63
N ARG A 142 -2.79 10.30 1.03
CA ARG A 142 -4.01 9.89 1.76
C ARG A 142 -3.71 8.87 2.84
N THR A 143 -2.91 7.88 2.50
CA THR A 143 -2.57 6.78 3.39
C THR A 143 -1.65 7.21 4.52
N SER A 144 -0.85 8.27 4.31
CA SER A 144 -0.05 8.93 5.35
C SER A 144 -0.87 9.88 6.24
N ALA A 145 -1.97 10.44 5.71
CA ALA A 145 -2.81 11.41 6.40
C ALA A 145 -4.06 10.82 7.09
N LEU A 146 -4.49 9.62 6.70
CA LEU A 146 -5.72 8.98 7.17
C LEU A 146 -5.43 7.61 7.79
N PRO A 147 -6.14 7.24 8.87
CA PRO A 147 -5.95 5.94 9.49
C PRO A 147 -6.38 4.82 8.54
N LEU A 148 -5.53 3.81 8.44
CA LEU A 148 -5.82 2.58 7.73
C LEU A 148 -6.58 1.62 8.66
N LEU A 149 -7.66 1.05 8.14
CA LEU A 149 -8.48 0.07 8.86
C LEU A 149 -8.25 -1.32 8.29
N ILE A 150 -8.29 -2.35 9.13
CA ILE A 150 -8.33 -3.74 8.66
C ILE A 150 -9.73 -4.09 8.13
N PHE A 151 -9.81 -5.12 7.30
CA PHE A 151 -11.09 -5.60 6.76
C PHE A 151 -12.02 -6.05 7.89
N GLY A 152 -11.53 -6.84 8.86
CA GLY A 152 -12.22 -7.16 10.11
C GLY A 152 -13.74 -7.36 9.98
N ASN A 153 -14.50 -6.96 11.00
CA ASN A 153 -15.94 -6.76 10.88
C ASN A 153 -16.21 -5.60 9.91
N VAL A 154 -16.11 -5.84 8.59
CA VAL A 154 -16.66 -4.93 7.58
C VAL A 154 -18.10 -4.71 8.01
N PRO A 155 -18.51 -3.47 8.37
CA PRO A 155 -19.87 -3.23 8.76
C PRO A 155 -20.79 -3.76 7.66
N ASN A 156 -21.90 -4.38 8.06
CA ASN A 156 -23.05 -4.66 7.17
C ASN A 156 -23.63 -3.33 6.66
N GLU A 157 -22.84 -2.53 5.94
CA GLU A 157 -23.32 -1.41 5.16
C GLU A 157 -23.98 -2.04 3.92
N PRO A 158 -25.33 -2.06 3.85
CA PRO A 158 -26.02 -2.62 2.70
C PRO A 158 -25.54 -1.92 1.42
N ASP A 159 -25.52 -2.65 0.30
CA ASP A 159 -25.03 -2.13 -0.98
C ASP A 159 -23.53 -1.73 -0.99
N THR A 160 -22.69 -2.37 -0.16
CA THR A 160 -21.22 -2.29 -0.26
C THR A 160 -20.65 -3.39 -1.14
N PHE A 161 -19.74 -3.03 -2.05
CA PHE A 161 -19.07 -3.93 -2.97
C PHE A 161 -17.56 -3.75 -2.96
N PHE A 162 -16.83 -4.78 -3.38
CA PHE A 162 -15.37 -4.72 -3.53
C PHE A 162 -14.98 -5.08 -4.96
N VAL A 163 -13.94 -4.43 -5.49
CA VAL A 163 -13.32 -4.81 -6.75
C VAL A 163 -12.24 -5.87 -6.46
N LYS A 164 -12.29 -6.97 -7.20
CA LYS A 164 -11.28 -8.03 -7.16
C LYS A 164 -9.96 -7.52 -7.75
N THR A 165 -8.85 -7.89 -7.12
CA THR A 165 -7.52 -7.66 -7.67
C THR A 165 -7.28 -8.55 -8.90
N ASN A 166 -6.77 -7.98 -9.99
CA ASN A 166 -6.28 -8.75 -11.14
C ASN A 166 -4.85 -8.37 -11.56
N THR A 167 -4.20 -7.45 -10.84
CA THR A 167 -2.76 -7.22 -10.93
C THR A 167 -2.03 -8.15 -9.95
N SER A 168 -1.15 -9.01 -10.45
CA SER A 168 -0.42 -9.97 -9.62
C SER A 168 0.67 -9.29 -8.77
N PHE A 169 1.17 -10.00 -7.73
CA PHE A 169 2.34 -9.54 -6.96
C PHE A 169 3.57 -9.35 -7.86
N GLN A 170 3.81 -10.27 -8.80
CA GLN A 170 4.93 -10.17 -9.74
C GLN A 170 4.83 -8.91 -10.61
N ASP A 171 3.63 -8.57 -11.07
CA ASP A 171 3.41 -7.35 -11.84
C ASP A 171 3.57 -6.10 -10.98
N ALA A 172 3.21 -6.17 -9.70
CA ALA A 172 3.47 -5.08 -8.76
C ALA A 172 4.97 -4.85 -8.52
N VAL A 173 5.77 -5.91 -8.41
CA VAL A 173 7.24 -5.84 -8.35
C VAL A 173 7.80 -5.22 -9.63
N LYS A 174 7.35 -5.68 -10.81
CA LYS A 174 7.78 -5.10 -12.10
C LYS A 174 7.44 -3.61 -12.21
N TYR A 175 6.23 -3.24 -11.80
CA TYR A 175 5.80 -1.85 -11.78
C TYR A 175 6.70 -1.02 -10.86
N MET A 176 6.95 -1.48 -9.63
CA MET A 176 7.86 -0.80 -8.69
C MET A 176 9.23 -0.53 -9.30
N LYS A 177 9.87 -1.56 -9.88
CA LYS A 177 11.19 -1.45 -10.49
C LYS A 177 11.24 -0.42 -11.62
N ALA A 178 10.18 -0.32 -12.42
CA ALA A 178 10.07 0.69 -13.47
C ALA A 178 10.05 2.14 -12.93
N PHE A 179 9.64 2.33 -11.68
CA PHE A 179 9.58 3.64 -11.01
C PHE A 179 10.68 3.84 -9.94
N ALA A 180 11.54 2.85 -9.72
CA ALA A 180 12.58 2.90 -8.68
C ALA A 180 13.50 4.11 -8.84
N ASN A 181 13.85 4.48 -10.09
CA ASN A 181 14.74 5.61 -10.37
C ASN A 181 14.05 6.97 -10.52
N VAL A 182 12.71 7.01 -10.54
CA VAL A 182 11.97 8.27 -10.71
C VAL A 182 12.21 9.20 -9.53
N GLY A 183 12.56 10.46 -9.80
CA GLY A 183 12.84 11.47 -8.77
C GLY A 183 14.25 11.42 -8.18
N LEU A 184 15.11 10.49 -8.63
CA LEU A 184 16.54 10.58 -8.38
C LEU A 184 17.16 11.63 -9.32
N GLU A 185 18.22 12.30 -8.86
CA GLU A 185 18.87 13.33 -9.69
C GLU A 185 19.51 12.68 -10.92
N VAL A 186 19.40 13.37 -12.05
CA VAL A 186 20.22 13.06 -13.23
C VAL A 186 21.63 13.55 -12.95
N ILE A 187 22.62 12.67 -13.13
CA ILE A 187 24.01 12.98 -12.82
C ILE A 187 24.83 12.87 -14.10
N ASP A 188 25.68 13.87 -14.33
CA ASP A 188 26.67 13.89 -15.40
C ASP A 188 27.95 13.14 -14.95
N ILE A 189 27.83 11.82 -14.83
CA ILE A 189 28.94 10.90 -14.61
C ILE A 189 28.91 9.89 -15.75
N ASN A 190 30.06 9.64 -16.36
CA ASN A 190 30.21 8.49 -17.25
C ASN A 190 30.25 7.23 -16.38
N ALA A 191 29.08 6.62 -16.16
CA ALA A 191 28.91 5.49 -15.25
C ALA A 191 29.57 4.22 -15.82
N GLU A 192 30.44 3.61 -15.01
CA GLU A 192 31.01 2.29 -15.24
C GLU A 192 30.18 1.21 -14.52
N LEU A 193 29.56 1.59 -13.39
CA LEU A 193 28.55 0.80 -12.68
C LEU A 193 27.41 1.74 -12.26
N ASP A 194 26.18 1.36 -12.57
CA ASP A 194 24.95 2.02 -12.11
C ASP A 194 24.01 0.94 -11.60
N ASP A 195 23.99 0.74 -10.29
CA ASP A 195 23.23 -0.30 -9.64
C ASP A 195 22.16 0.30 -8.73
N THR A 196 20.92 -0.11 -8.93
CA THR A 196 19.77 0.34 -8.15
C THR A 196 19.22 -0.84 -7.37
N GLN A 197 19.16 -0.71 -6.06
CA GLN A 197 18.61 -1.71 -5.16
C GLN A 197 17.54 -1.11 -4.26
N GLU A 198 16.44 -1.84 -4.11
CA GLU A 198 15.40 -1.54 -3.15
C GLU A 198 15.61 -2.37 -1.88
N VAL A 199 15.49 -1.73 -0.72
CA VAL A 199 15.76 -2.36 0.56
C VAL A 199 14.58 -2.15 1.50
N GLY A 200 14.17 -3.26 2.12
CA GLY A 200 13.08 -3.28 3.09
C GLY A 200 11.74 -3.04 2.44
N GLU A 201 11.51 -3.56 1.22
CA GLU A 201 10.25 -3.33 0.55
C GLU A 201 9.09 -4.01 1.29
N GLN A 202 7.99 -3.30 1.44
CA GLN A 202 6.75 -3.82 2.01
C GLN A 202 5.62 -3.57 1.04
N TYR A 203 4.89 -4.64 0.73
CA TYR A 203 3.77 -4.62 -0.20
C TYR A 203 2.47 -4.81 0.58
N SER A 204 1.55 -3.89 0.37
CA SER A 204 0.19 -3.97 0.92
C SER A 204 -0.84 -3.65 -0.16
N ILE A 205 -2.09 -4.02 0.10
CA ILE A 205 -3.22 -3.58 -0.70
C ILE A 205 -4.11 -2.68 0.14
N VAL A 206 -4.34 -1.47 -0.33
CA VAL A 206 -5.24 -0.51 0.31
C VAL A 206 -6.48 -0.36 -0.55
N TYR A 207 -7.64 -0.68 0.02
CA TYR A 207 -8.92 -0.46 -0.64
C TYR A 207 -9.43 0.95 -0.35
N VAL A 208 -9.65 1.69 -1.42
CA VAL A 208 -10.15 3.05 -1.40
C VAL A 208 -11.67 3.04 -1.63
N PRO A 209 -12.45 3.75 -0.81
CA PRO A 209 -13.89 3.86 -1.01
C PRO A 209 -14.23 4.84 -2.14
N PHE A 210 -15.19 4.43 -2.97
CA PHE A 210 -15.80 5.19 -4.05
C PHE A 210 -17.31 5.10 -3.95
N TRP A 211 -18.00 6.17 -4.33
CA TRP A 211 -19.43 6.17 -4.56
C TRP A 211 -19.69 5.78 -6.01
N LEU A 212 -20.45 4.70 -6.21
CA LEU A 212 -21.00 4.32 -7.50
C LEU A 212 -22.42 4.86 -7.62
N ILE A 213 -22.64 5.76 -8.57
CA ILE A 213 -23.86 6.54 -8.70
C ILE A 213 -24.55 6.15 -10.01
N GLN A 214 -25.80 5.72 -9.94
CA GLN A 214 -26.66 5.61 -11.12
C GLN A 214 -27.49 6.88 -11.22
N VAL A 215 -27.41 7.54 -12.37
CA VAL A 215 -28.14 8.79 -12.64
C VAL A 215 -28.99 8.65 -13.90
N LEU A 216 -30.09 9.39 -13.95
CA LEU A 216 -30.88 9.62 -15.16
C LEU A 216 -30.65 11.06 -15.62
N THR A 217 -30.12 11.23 -16.83
CA THR A 217 -29.91 12.53 -17.49
C THR A 217 -30.60 12.51 -18.84
N GLU A 218 -31.58 13.39 -19.07
CA GLU A 218 -32.26 13.55 -20.39
C GLU A 218 -32.59 12.19 -21.04
N ASP A 219 -33.23 11.31 -20.26
CA ASP A 219 -33.64 9.94 -20.60
C ASP A 219 -32.56 8.86 -20.77
N LYS A 220 -31.29 9.16 -20.48
CA LYS A 220 -30.20 8.17 -20.46
C LYS A 220 -29.79 7.81 -19.04
N LYS A 221 -29.68 6.50 -18.78
CA LYS A 221 -29.11 5.98 -17.52
C LYS A 221 -27.59 5.92 -17.63
N GLU A 222 -26.92 6.62 -16.72
CA GLU A 222 -25.46 6.69 -16.67
C GLU A 222 -24.94 6.21 -15.32
N VAL A 223 -23.69 5.72 -15.33
CA VAL A 223 -23.00 5.29 -14.12
C VAL A 223 -21.80 6.19 -13.91
N LEU A 224 -21.78 6.89 -12.79
CA LEU A 224 -20.69 7.74 -12.35
C LEU A 224 -19.96 7.10 -11.17
N VAL A 225 -18.67 7.37 -11.06
CA VAL A 225 -17.85 6.98 -9.92
C VAL A 225 -17.17 8.23 -9.34
N VAL A 226 -17.21 8.34 -8.01
CA VAL A 226 -16.65 9.47 -7.26
C VAL A 226 -15.85 8.94 -6.08
N GLU A 227 -14.61 9.40 -5.91
CA GLU A 227 -13.81 9.02 -4.74
C GLU A 227 -14.47 9.48 -3.43
N ALA A 228 -14.73 8.57 -2.49
CA ALA A 228 -15.52 8.86 -1.28
C ALA A 228 -14.73 9.49 -0.12
N ILE A 229 -13.51 9.97 -0.35
CA ILE A 229 -12.66 10.63 0.66
C ILE A 229 -12.62 12.13 0.41
N SER A 230 -11.96 12.55 -0.67
CA SER A 230 -11.85 13.97 -1.03
C SER A 230 -12.88 14.44 -2.05
N HIS A 231 -13.58 13.51 -2.71
CA HIS A 231 -14.43 13.77 -3.88
C HIS A 231 -13.67 14.45 -5.02
N SER A 232 -12.34 14.29 -5.06
CA SER A 232 -11.48 14.93 -6.07
C SER A 232 -11.71 14.39 -7.48
N THR A 233 -12.23 13.17 -7.61
CA THR A 233 -12.54 12.55 -8.89
C THR A 233 -14.05 12.43 -9.09
N LEU A 234 -14.53 12.81 -10.27
CA LEU A 234 -15.85 12.43 -10.76
C LEU A 234 -15.70 11.98 -12.21
N LYS A 235 -15.98 10.69 -12.45
CA LYS A 235 -15.83 10.08 -13.77
C LYS A 235 -17.10 9.33 -14.18
N LYS A 236 -17.49 9.51 -15.44
CA LYS A 236 -18.51 8.68 -16.09
C LYS A 236 -17.87 7.39 -16.61
N LEU A 237 -18.46 6.25 -16.26
CA LEU A 237 -18.01 4.95 -16.75
C LEU A 237 -18.55 4.67 -18.16
N THR A 238 -17.69 4.16 -19.03
CA THR A 238 -18.08 3.67 -20.35
C THR A 238 -18.82 2.34 -20.27
N GLY A 239 -19.52 1.94 -21.33
CA GLY A 239 -20.19 0.63 -21.40
C GLY A 239 -19.22 -0.54 -21.19
N ALA A 240 -18.00 -0.45 -21.76
CA ALA A 240 -16.94 -1.44 -21.56
C ALA A 240 -16.48 -1.52 -20.10
N GLU A 241 -16.26 -0.38 -19.45
CA GLU A 241 -15.89 -0.33 -18.02
C GLU A 241 -17.02 -0.87 -17.13
N ILE A 242 -18.28 -0.57 -17.42
CA ILE A 242 -19.42 -1.15 -16.68
C ILE A 242 -19.42 -2.68 -16.84
N GLY A 243 -19.14 -3.19 -18.03
CA GLY A 243 -19.00 -4.62 -18.30
C GLY A 243 -17.87 -5.26 -17.49
N ASN A 244 -16.68 -4.63 -17.48
CA ASN A 244 -15.53 -5.10 -16.71
C ASN A 244 -15.77 -5.02 -15.20
N LEU A 245 -16.45 -3.98 -14.72
CA LEU A 245 -16.77 -3.80 -13.31
C LEU A 245 -17.63 -4.97 -12.85
N LYS A 246 -18.70 -5.31 -13.59
CA LYS A 246 -19.55 -6.46 -13.27
C LYS A 246 -18.78 -7.77 -13.12
N LYS A 247 -17.73 -7.99 -13.94
CA LYS A 247 -16.86 -9.18 -13.86
C LYS A 247 -15.93 -9.18 -12.64
N LEU A 248 -15.55 -7.99 -12.16
CA LEU A 248 -14.60 -7.81 -11.06
C LEU A 248 -15.27 -7.56 -9.69
N LEU A 249 -16.59 -7.39 -9.63
CA LEU A 249 -17.31 -7.18 -8.37
C LEU A 249 -17.31 -8.46 -7.52
N LEU A 250 -16.81 -8.35 -6.29
CA LEU A 250 -17.00 -9.33 -5.22
C LEU A 250 -18.28 -8.98 -4.48
N LYS A 251 -19.15 -9.98 -4.25
CA LYS A 251 -20.37 -9.76 -3.47
C LYS A 251 -20.02 -9.69 -1.98
N PRO A 252 -20.75 -8.89 -1.17
CA PRO A 252 -20.48 -8.77 0.27
C PRO A 252 -20.57 -10.11 1.03
N ASN A 253 -21.34 -11.09 0.54
CA ASN A 253 -21.41 -12.44 1.13
C ASN A 253 -20.26 -13.38 0.71
N ASP A 254 -19.42 -12.98 -0.26
CA ASP A 254 -18.18 -13.70 -0.59
C ASP A 254 -17.09 -13.35 0.44
N SER A 255 -17.41 -13.41 1.74
CA SER A 255 -16.50 -13.04 2.84
C SER A 255 -15.20 -13.84 2.84
N THR A 256 -15.20 -15.05 2.26
CA THR A 256 -14.00 -15.87 2.00
C THR A 256 -13.04 -15.28 0.97
N SER A 257 -13.51 -14.33 0.15
CA SER A 257 -12.70 -13.65 -0.86
C SER A 257 -11.95 -12.43 -0.31
N LEU A 258 -12.41 -11.86 0.80
CA LEU A 258 -11.74 -10.72 1.43
C LEU A 258 -10.61 -11.21 2.36
N PRO A 259 -9.38 -10.70 2.19
CA PRO A 259 -8.25 -11.11 3.00
C PRO A 259 -8.39 -10.64 4.45
N VAL A 260 -8.33 -11.60 5.36
CA VAL A 260 -8.35 -11.36 6.81
C VAL A 260 -6.91 -11.26 7.31
N LEU A 261 -6.60 -10.17 8.02
CA LEU A 261 -5.36 -10.06 8.77
C LEU A 261 -5.39 -11.04 9.94
N LYS A 262 -4.45 -11.97 9.99
CA LYS A 262 -4.31 -12.92 11.10
C LYS A 262 -3.33 -12.39 12.13
N PHE A 263 -3.56 -12.77 13.37
CA PHE A 263 -2.65 -12.50 14.48
C PHE A 263 -2.12 -13.82 14.99
N ILE A 264 -0.81 -13.99 14.98
CA ILE A 264 -0.15 -15.18 15.53
C ILE A 264 0.59 -14.79 16.82
N PRO A 265 0.56 -15.65 17.86
CA PRO A 265 1.34 -15.40 19.07
C PRO A 265 2.82 -15.21 18.75
N PHE A 266 3.44 -14.16 19.27
CA PHE A 266 4.85 -13.86 19.01
C PHE A 266 5.80 -14.65 19.92
N LYS A 267 5.73 -15.98 19.80
CA LYS A 267 6.50 -16.94 20.59
C LYS A 267 7.33 -17.83 19.68
N CYS A 268 8.49 -18.26 20.18
CA CYS A 268 9.35 -19.20 19.50
C CYS A 268 8.65 -20.57 19.36
N PRO A 269 8.48 -21.10 18.13
CA PRO A 269 7.86 -22.41 17.91
C PRO A 269 8.60 -23.57 18.56
N GLU A 270 9.91 -23.43 18.83
CA GLU A 270 10.71 -24.48 19.42
C GLU A 270 10.62 -24.50 20.95
N CYS A 271 10.94 -23.39 21.60
CA CYS A 271 11.13 -23.35 23.06
C CYS A 271 10.01 -22.61 23.81
N GLY A 272 9.03 -22.07 23.11
CA GLY A 272 7.86 -21.40 23.71
C GLY A 272 8.11 -20.00 24.28
N TRP A 273 9.37 -19.56 24.41
CA TRP A 273 9.72 -18.22 24.87
C TRP A 273 9.25 -17.13 23.90
N GLU A 274 8.89 -15.97 24.44
CA GLU A 274 8.56 -14.79 23.65
C GLU A 274 9.77 -14.37 22.78
N LEU A 275 9.52 -14.05 21.51
CA LEU A 275 10.58 -13.57 20.62
C LEU A 275 10.93 -12.10 20.94
N PRO A 276 12.17 -11.64 20.69
CA PRO A 276 12.55 -10.26 20.94
C PRO A 276 11.69 -9.28 20.14
N PHE A 277 11.04 -8.34 20.84
CA PHE A 277 10.15 -7.37 20.24
C PHE A 277 10.95 -6.32 19.44
N HIS A 278 10.97 -6.51 18.13
CA HIS A 278 11.47 -5.54 17.15
C HIS A 278 10.42 -5.43 16.05
N PRO A 279 9.59 -4.36 16.05
CA PRO A 279 8.37 -4.30 15.24
C PRO A 279 8.63 -4.38 13.75
N TYR A 280 9.79 -3.92 13.29
CA TYR A 280 10.13 -3.80 11.86
C TYR A 280 10.97 -4.97 11.33
N ASN A 281 11.36 -5.91 12.18
CA ASN A 281 12.18 -7.04 11.74
C ASN A 281 11.32 -8.05 10.98
N SER A 282 11.79 -8.49 9.81
CA SER A 282 11.18 -9.62 9.10
C SER A 282 11.63 -10.98 9.65
N VAL A 283 12.83 -11.03 10.24
CA VAL A 283 13.42 -12.24 10.85
C VAL A 283 13.61 -12.02 12.34
N HIS A 284 13.19 -13.00 13.14
CA HIS A 284 13.24 -12.95 14.60
C HIS A 284 14.15 -14.05 15.14
N ILE A 285 15.24 -13.66 15.79
CA ILE A 285 16.19 -14.58 16.42
C ILE A 285 15.77 -14.80 17.89
N CYS A 286 15.50 -16.04 18.27
CA CYS A 286 15.16 -16.37 19.65
C CYS A 286 16.40 -16.24 20.56
N LYS A 287 16.29 -15.46 21.65
CA LYS A 287 17.36 -15.30 22.64
C LYS A 287 17.67 -16.57 23.44
N THR A 288 16.71 -17.48 23.56
CA THR A 288 16.87 -18.72 24.35
C THR A 288 17.52 -19.84 23.55
N CYS A 289 16.98 -20.13 22.36
CA CYS A 289 17.41 -21.30 21.58
C CYS A 289 18.23 -20.96 20.33
N ALA A 290 18.50 -19.66 20.11
CA ALA A 290 19.25 -19.12 18.97
C ALA A 290 18.73 -19.55 17.59
N ARG A 291 17.46 -20.01 17.47
CA ARG A 291 16.85 -20.28 16.17
C ARG A 291 16.25 -19.00 15.58
N GLY A 292 16.43 -18.81 14.28
CA GLY A 292 15.80 -17.74 13.51
C GLY A 292 14.45 -18.16 12.94
N TRP A 293 13.50 -17.24 12.94
CA TRP A 293 12.14 -17.46 12.47
C TRP A 293 11.68 -16.35 11.52
N PHE A 294 11.02 -16.74 10.44
CA PHE A 294 10.37 -15.86 9.48
C PHE A 294 8.90 -16.28 9.35
N GLU A 295 7.97 -15.35 9.43
CA GLU A 295 6.55 -15.65 9.22
C GLU A 295 6.29 -15.86 7.74
N TYR A 296 5.65 -16.97 7.34
CA TYR A 296 5.09 -17.22 6.01
C TYR A 296 3.76 -17.98 6.08
N GLY A 297 2.71 -17.41 5.50
CA GLY A 297 1.39 -18.04 5.38
C GLY A 297 0.65 -18.19 6.71
N GLY A 298 0.93 -17.33 7.68
CA GLY A 298 0.38 -17.35 9.03
C GLY A 298 1.07 -18.32 9.98
N LYS A 299 2.33 -18.70 9.69
CA LYS A 299 3.13 -19.60 10.53
C LYS A 299 4.59 -19.17 10.51
N PHE A 300 5.30 -19.41 11.61
CA PHE A 300 6.75 -19.23 11.66
C PHE A 300 7.46 -20.42 11.02
N HIS A 301 8.37 -20.12 10.10
CA HIS A 301 9.28 -21.08 9.47
C HIS A 301 10.69 -20.80 9.94
N ARG A 302 11.45 -21.87 10.16
CA ARG A 302 12.84 -21.76 10.59
C ARG A 302 13.67 -21.22 9.44
N VAL A 303 14.53 -20.24 9.74
CA VAL A 303 15.53 -19.72 8.80
C VAL A 303 16.93 -20.01 9.31
N ASN A 304 17.83 -20.33 8.38
CA ASN A 304 19.25 -20.49 8.67
C ASN A 304 19.92 -19.12 8.59
N TYR A 305 20.87 -18.88 9.49
CA TYR A 305 21.68 -17.67 9.49
C TYR A 305 23.11 -17.98 9.94
N ARG A 306 24.02 -17.08 9.64
CA ARG A 306 25.40 -17.09 10.14
C ARG A 306 25.68 -15.72 10.77
N LEU A 307 26.55 -15.69 11.77
CA LEU A 307 27.05 -14.46 12.35
C LEU A 307 28.30 -14.05 11.56
N ALA A 308 28.31 -12.82 11.05
CA ALA A 308 29.51 -12.24 10.48
C ALA A 308 30.40 -11.72 11.62
N GLU A 309 31.70 -11.94 11.52
CA GLU A 309 32.66 -11.27 12.38
C GLU A 309 32.66 -9.77 12.05
N PRO A 310 32.71 -8.89 13.06
CA PRO A 310 32.86 -7.47 12.79
C PRO A 310 34.18 -7.23 12.02
N PRO A 311 34.21 -6.28 11.06
CA PRO A 311 35.45 -5.97 10.36
C PRO A 311 36.53 -5.58 11.37
N ALA A 312 37.75 -6.07 11.16
CA ALA A 312 38.90 -5.72 11.98
C ALA A 312 39.05 -4.19 12.00
N LYS A 313 39.27 -3.64 13.20
CA LYS A 313 39.48 -2.19 13.41
C LYS A 313 40.72 -1.71 12.67
#